data_AF-B6QFK2-F1
#
_entry.id   AF-B6QFK2-F1
#
_cell.length_a   1.000
_cell.length_b   1.000
_cell.length_c   1.000
_cell.angle_alpha   90.00
_cell.angle_beta   90.00
_cell.angle_gamma   90.00
#
_symmetry.space_group_name_H-M   'P 1'
#
loop_
_entity.id
_entity.type
_entity.pdbx_description
1 polymer ?
#
loop_
_entity_poly.entity_id
_entity_poly.type
_entity_poly.pdbx_seq_one_letter_code
_entity_poly.pdbx_strand_id
1 'polypeptide(L)'
;MGRQLQSKRCVPRRPPPPRLVPKPELPLHDENLRSFMLENGVQELLDSAITEDKPISTGYGPLDLLAAIDPVTGDSVVHRAASVGNTRFLSGILGCWGKRCGNDKRPLGSFWVLMMHQNLAGDTALHVAARHGSLQGAKAVYRLLHHDWVHDEDHNDENPPADEWEWDFKEDLIFVYKAVIFVCAKNKDGLDAAALAQESRNNVLIKWFEDLLQKIDPDGKRNDDSYIKGAWAMVLEYYGYYINDIVS
;
A
#
# COMPACT_ATOMS: atom_id res chain seq x y z
N MET A 1 61.68 8.72 -13.90
CA MET A 1 60.29 9.16 -13.66
C MET A 1 59.38 7.95 -13.76
N GLY A 2 59.04 7.32 -12.63
CA GLY A 2 58.17 6.12 -12.59
C GLY A 2 56.73 6.50 -12.26
N ARG A 3 55.79 6.23 -13.18
CA ARG A 3 54.35 6.40 -12.95
C ARG A 3 53.83 5.27 -12.07
N GLN A 4 53.38 5.59 -10.85
CA GLN A 4 52.59 4.68 -10.02
C GLN A 4 51.19 4.54 -10.60
N LEU A 5 50.82 3.33 -10.99
CA LEU A 5 49.45 2.96 -11.35
C LEU A 5 48.62 2.85 -10.08
N GLN A 6 47.63 3.73 -9.92
CA GLN A 6 46.68 3.67 -8.82
C GLN A 6 45.78 2.43 -9.00
N SER A 7 45.88 1.51 -8.04
CA SER A 7 45.01 0.35 -7.88
C SER A 7 43.55 0.79 -7.74
N LYS A 8 42.70 0.38 -8.69
CA LYS A 8 41.24 0.55 -8.62
C LYS A 8 40.75 -0.27 -7.43
N ARG A 9 40.28 0.42 -6.37
CA ARG A 9 39.59 -0.23 -5.25
C ARG A 9 38.34 -0.94 -5.76
N CYS A 10 38.35 -2.27 -5.72
CA CYS A 10 37.14 -3.08 -5.86
C CYS A 10 36.20 -2.72 -4.71
N VAL A 11 35.10 -2.03 -5.01
CA VAL A 11 34.00 -1.86 -4.07
C VAL A 11 33.37 -3.25 -3.87
N PRO A 12 33.27 -3.76 -2.63
CA PRO A 12 32.60 -5.03 -2.38
C PRO A 12 31.16 -4.93 -2.87
N ARG A 13 30.72 -5.87 -3.71
CA ARG A 13 29.30 -5.97 -4.07
C ARG A 13 28.53 -6.21 -2.77
N ARG A 14 27.59 -5.31 -2.44
CA ARG A 14 26.67 -5.54 -1.33
C ARG A 14 25.97 -6.88 -1.55
N PRO A 15 25.85 -7.73 -0.52
CA PRO A 15 25.05 -8.95 -0.63
C PRO A 15 23.61 -8.55 -1.03
N PRO A 16 22.95 -9.37 -1.88
CA PRO A 16 21.55 -9.13 -2.20
C PRO A 16 20.74 -9.14 -0.91
N PRO A 17 19.75 -8.22 -0.76
CA PRO A 17 18.90 -8.22 0.41
C PRO A 17 18.25 -9.59 0.59
N PRO A 18 18.05 -10.06 1.83
CA PRO A 18 17.35 -11.30 2.10
C PRO A 18 15.99 -11.30 1.39
N ARG A 19 15.60 -12.42 0.79
CA ARG A 19 14.25 -12.56 0.24
C ARG A 19 13.26 -12.40 1.38
N LEU A 20 12.42 -11.38 1.31
CA LEU A 20 11.26 -11.26 2.17
C LEU A 20 10.41 -12.54 1.96
N VAL A 21 10.03 -13.11 3.09
CA VAL A 21 9.32 -14.37 3.32
C VAL A 21 8.07 -14.52 2.40
N PRO A 22 7.57 -15.73 2.08
CA PRO A 22 6.42 -15.89 1.18
C PRO A 22 5.25 -15.09 1.73
N LYS A 23 4.92 -14.05 0.98
CA LYS A 23 3.80 -13.17 1.26
C LYS A 23 2.52 -13.95 0.98
N PRO A 24 1.44 -13.78 1.76
CA PRO A 24 0.15 -14.34 1.38
C PRO A 24 -0.20 -13.92 -0.06
N GLU A 25 -0.25 -14.91 -0.96
CA GLU A 25 -0.58 -14.70 -2.35
C GLU A 25 -2.10 -14.49 -2.47
N LEU A 26 -2.49 -13.40 -3.13
CA LEU A 26 -3.88 -13.18 -3.52
C LEU A 26 -4.11 -13.70 -4.94
N PRO A 27 -5.32 -14.22 -5.26
CA PRO A 27 -6.46 -14.37 -4.35
C PRO A 27 -6.20 -15.45 -3.29
N LEU A 28 -6.76 -15.28 -2.09
CA LEU A 28 -6.73 -16.33 -1.07
C LEU A 28 -7.47 -17.54 -1.66
N HIS A 29 -6.73 -18.58 -2.04
CA HIS A 29 -7.27 -19.87 -2.50
C HIS A 29 -7.87 -20.65 -1.32
N ASP A 30 -8.83 -20.07 -0.61
CA ASP A 30 -9.69 -20.83 0.28
C ASP A 30 -10.95 -21.18 -0.53
N GLU A 31 -11.15 -22.48 -0.80
CA GLU A 31 -12.35 -22.96 -1.49
C GLU A 31 -13.64 -22.60 -0.72
N ASN A 32 -13.54 -22.32 0.57
CA ASN A 32 -14.65 -21.82 1.41
C ASN A 32 -14.84 -20.30 1.30
N LEU A 33 -13.85 -19.56 0.79
CA LEU A 33 -13.93 -18.13 0.49
C LEU A 33 -14.18 -17.89 -1.00
N ARG A 34 -14.66 -18.88 -1.78
CA ARG A 34 -15.18 -18.62 -3.13
C ARG A 34 -16.13 -17.44 -3.05
N SER A 35 -15.63 -16.27 -3.45
CA SER A 35 -16.45 -15.09 -3.58
C SER A 35 -17.63 -15.48 -4.46
N PHE A 36 -18.84 -15.11 -4.04
CA PHE A 36 -20.05 -15.33 -4.83
C PHE A 36 -20.03 -14.49 -6.12
N MET A 37 -18.99 -13.66 -6.32
CA MET A 37 -18.81 -12.93 -7.57
C MET A 37 -18.58 -13.90 -8.72
N LEU A 38 -19.52 -13.88 -9.66
CA LEU A 38 -19.33 -14.42 -10.99
C LEU A 38 -18.16 -13.69 -11.68
N GLU A 39 -17.46 -14.36 -12.60
CA GLU A 39 -16.33 -13.78 -13.35
C GLU A 39 -16.65 -12.40 -13.94
N ASN A 40 -17.88 -12.23 -14.46
CA ASN A 40 -18.34 -10.94 -14.99
C ASN A 40 -18.37 -9.85 -13.91
N GLY A 41 -18.77 -10.18 -12.68
CA GLY A 41 -18.78 -9.24 -11.56
C GLY A 41 -17.38 -8.78 -11.16
N VAL A 42 -16.39 -9.68 -11.23
CA VAL A 42 -14.98 -9.32 -10.96
C VAL A 42 -14.50 -8.29 -11.98
N GLN A 43 -14.76 -8.53 -13.26
CA GLN A 43 -14.35 -7.60 -14.32
C GLN A 43 -15.07 -6.26 -14.22
N GLU A 44 -16.39 -6.25 -13.97
CA GLU A 44 -17.17 -5.04 -13.74
C GLU A 44 -16.63 -4.21 -12.56
N LEU A 45 -16.26 -4.87 -11.47
CA LEU A 45 -15.68 -4.21 -10.31
C LEU A 45 -14.27 -3.66 -10.60
N LEU A 46 -13.43 -4.40 -11.32
CA LEU A 46 -12.12 -3.93 -11.77
C LEU A 46 -12.21 -2.74 -12.74
N ASP A 47 -13.22 -2.73 -13.61
CA ASP A 47 -13.42 -1.65 -14.59
C ASP A 47 -14.03 -0.41 -13.93
N SER A 48 -14.91 -0.58 -12.95
CA SER A 48 -15.47 0.54 -12.18
C SER A 48 -14.38 1.30 -11.40
N ALA A 49 -13.37 0.61 -10.88
CA ALA A 49 -12.22 1.24 -10.23
C ALA A 49 -11.49 2.26 -11.13
N ILE A 50 -11.52 2.07 -12.45
CA ILE A 50 -10.86 2.94 -13.42
C ILE A 50 -11.81 4.03 -13.93
N THR A 51 -13.08 3.69 -14.14
CA THR A 51 -13.99 4.49 -14.99
C THR A 51 -15.05 5.27 -14.22
N GLU A 52 -15.42 4.83 -13.02
CA GLU A 52 -16.54 5.42 -12.31
C GLU A 52 -16.11 6.62 -11.46
N ASP A 53 -16.71 7.78 -11.71
CA ASP A 53 -16.56 8.97 -10.87
C ASP A 53 -17.56 8.97 -9.69
N LYS A 54 -17.72 7.82 -9.05
CA LYS A 54 -18.56 7.66 -7.85
C LYS A 54 -17.88 6.73 -6.85
N PRO A 55 -18.23 6.81 -5.55
CA PRO A 55 -17.78 5.83 -4.58
C PRO A 55 -18.19 4.41 -4.97
N ILE A 56 -17.34 3.44 -4.62
CA ILE A 56 -17.69 2.03 -4.75
C ILE A 56 -18.98 1.73 -3.95
N SER A 57 -19.83 0.87 -4.50
CA SER A 57 -21.04 0.40 -3.82
C SER A 57 -20.69 -0.30 -2.50
N THR A 58 -21.37 0.10 -1.42
CA THR A 58 -21.27 -0.58 -0.11
C THR A 58 -21.92 -1.97 -0.11
N GLY A 59 -22.53 -2.39 -1.23
CA GLY A 59 -22.99 -3.75 -1.44
C GLY A 59 -21.84 -4.76 -1.63
N TYR A 60 -20.62 -4.30 -1.96
CA TYR A 60 -19.43 -5.15 -1.98
C TYR A 60 -18.86 -5.31 -0.58
N GLY A 61 -18.50 -6.53 -0.22
CA GLY A 61 -17.81 -6.84 1.03
C GLY A 61 -16.28 -6.89 0.90
N PRO A 62 -15.56 -7.11 2.01
CA PRO A 62 -14.09 -7.23 2.01
C PRO A 62 -13.58 -8.34 1.09
N LEU A 63 -14.29 -9.46 1.07
CA LEU A 63 -13.93 -10.63 0.26
C LEU A 63 -14.07 -10.37 -1.23
N ASP A 64 -15.04 -9.57 -1.64
CA ASP A 64 -15.22 -9.19 -3.05
C ASP A 64 -14.03 -8.37 -3.55
N LEU A 65 -13.53 -7.45 -2.72
CA LEU A 65 -12.35 -6.64 -3.04
C LEU A 65 -11.06 -7.45 -3.05
N LEU A 66 -10.95 -8.45 -2.18
CA LEU A 66 -9.80 -9.37 -2.15
C LEU A 66 -9.83 -10.40 -3.29
N ALA A 67 -11.02 -10.72 -3.82
CA ALA A 67 -11.20 -11.61 -4.95
C ALA A 67 -11.08 -10.88 -6.30
N ALA A 68 -11.35 -9.57 -6.34
CA ALA A 68 -11.26 -8.75 -7.54
C ALA A 68 -9.80 -8.40 -7.90
N ILE A 69 -9.11 -9.42 -8.42
CA ILE A 69 -7.73 -9.37 -8.91
C ILE A 69 -7.72 -9.70 -10.40
N ASP A 70 -7.08 -8.84 -11.20
CA ASP A 70 -6.81 -9.12 -12.60
C ASP A 70 -5.86 -10.32 -12.73
N PRO A 71 -6.27 -11.43 -13.37
CA PRO A 71 -5.42 -12.63 -13.46
C PRO A 71 -4.18 -12.44 -14.34
N VAL A 72 -4.17 -11.44 -15.22
CA VAL A 72 -3.07 -11.18 -16.16
C VAL A 72 -1.99 -10.32 -15.52
N THR A 73 -2.37 -9.32 -14.72
CA THR A 73 -1.41 -8.38 -14.11
C THR A 73 -1.22 -8.61 -12.61
N GLY A 74 -2.17 -9.26 -11.95
CA GLY A 74 -2.28 -9.34 -10.50
C GLY A 74 -2.79 -8.05 -9.86
N ASP A 75 -3.24 -7.07 -10.63
CA ASP A 75 -3.74 -5.80 -10.10
C ASP A 75 -5.08 -5.99 -9.39
N SER A 76 -5.17 -5.53 -8.14
CA SER A 76 -6.46 -5.37 -7.47
C SER A 76 -7.19 -4.11 -7.91
N VAL A 77 -8.44 -3.98 -7.48
CA VAL A 77 -9.23 -2.74 -7.58
C VAL A 77 -8.49 -1.50 -7.05
N VAL A 78 -7.67 -1.65 -5.99
CA VAL A 78 -6.91 -0.53 -5.41
C VAL A 78 -5.79 -0.09 -6.34
N HIS A 79 -5.09 -1.03 -6.98
CA HIS A 79 -4.06 -0.72 -7.99
C HIS A 79 -4.67 0.05 -9.15
N ARG A 80 -5.79 -0.45 -9.68
CA ARG A 80 -6.50 0.16 -10.81
C ARG A 80 -6.99 1.56 -10.48
N ALA A 81 -7.68 1.76 -9.37
CA ALA A 81 -8.13 3.08 -8.94
C ALA A 81 -6.96 4.04 -8.67
N ALA A 82 -5.88 3.56 -8.08
CA ALA A 82 -4.67 4.35 -7.82
C ALA A 82 -4.00 4.82 -9.13
N SER A 83 -3.95 3.96 -10.15
CA SER A 83 -3.32 4.27 -11.45
C SER A 83 -3.91 5.50 -12.11
N VAL A 84 -5.23 5.68 -12.04
CA VAL A 84 -5.96 6.82 -12.64
C VAL A 84 -6.32 7.91 -11.64
N GLY A 85 -5.99 7.72 -10.36
CA GLY A 85 -6.31 8.69 -9.32
C GLY A 85 -7.81 8.77 -9.00
N ASN A 86 -8.54 7.66 -9.08
CA ASN A 86 -9.96 7.60 -8.75
C ASN A 86 -10.17 7.70 -7.22
N THR A 87 -10.10 8.91 -6.70
CA THR A 87 -10.16 9.19 -5.27
C THR A 87 -11.53 8.89 -4.67
N ARG A 88 -12.61 9.02 -5.46
CA ARG A 88 -13.97 8.69 -5.03
C ARG A 88 -14.14 7.19 -4.80
N PHE A 89 -13.67 6.36 -5.74
CA PHE A 89 -13.67 4.92 -5.56
C PHE A 89 -12.84 4.53 -4.33
N LEU A 90 -11.60 5.02 -4.21
CA LEU A 90 -10.71 4.71 -3.08
C LEU A 90 -11.30 5.12 -1.73
N SER A 91 -11.99 6.27 -1.67
CA SER A 91 -12.65 6.74 -0.43
C SER A 91 -13.82 5.84 -0.02
N GLY A 92 -14.48 5.18 -0.97
CA GLY A 92 -15.59 4.27 -0.67
C GLY A 92 -15.15 2.89 -0.16
N ILE A 93 -13.89 2.50 -0.33
CA ILE A 93 -13.39 1.15 0.03
C ILE A 93 -13.60 0.83 1.51
N LEU A 94 -13.43 1.82 2.40
CA LEU A 94 -13.67 1.62 3.84
C LEU A 94 -15.12 1.24 4.13
N GLY A 95 -16.06 1.71 3.32
CA GLY A 95 -17.48 1.37 3.41
C GLY A 95 -17.76 -0.12 3.20
N CYS A 96 -16.93 -0.84 2.43
CA CYS A 96 -17.05 -2.28 2.19
C CYS A 96 -16.74 -3.11 3.44
N TRP A 97 -16.01 -2.54 4.40
CA TRP A 97 -15.70 -3.15 5.69
C TRP A 97 -16.80 -2.89 6.74
N GLY A 98 -17.75 -2.00 6.44
CA GLY A 98 -18.89 -1.67 7.27
C GLY A 98 -18.52 -0.90 8.55
N LYS A 99 -19.54 -0.43 9.27
CA LYS A 99 -19.41 0.41 10.48
C LYS A 99 -18.64 -0.25 11.64
N ARG A 100 -18.42 -1.58 11.60
CA ARG A 100 -17.88 -2.35 12.73
C ARG A 100 -16.36 -2.53 12.72
N CYS A 101 -15.65 -1.96 11.74
CA CYS A 101 -14.21 -2.19 11.60
C CYS A 101 -13.31 -1.52 12.63
N GLY A 102 -13.84 -0.61 13.45
CA GLY A 102 -13.07 -0.03 14.57
C GLY A 102 -12.86 -0.98 15.76
N ASN A 103 -13.71 -2.01 15.94
CA ASN A 103 -13.74 -2.78 17.20
C ASN A 103 -13.29 -4.25 17.09
N ASP A 104 -13.14 -4.80 15.89
CA ASP A 104 -12.67 -6.17 15.66
C ASP A 104 -11.31 -6.15 14.94
N LYS A 105 -10.35 -6.96 15.42
CA LYS A 105 -9.01 -7.07 14.82
C LYS A 105 -9.02 -7.80 13.47
N ARG A 106 -10.00 -8.69 13.24
CA ARG A 106 -10.06 -9.49 12.01
C ARG A 106 -10.30 -8.65 10.74
N PRO A 107 -11.27 -7.71 10.72
CA PRO A 107 -11.44 -6.82 9.57
C PRO A 107 -10.23 -5.93 9.30
N LEU A 108 -9.52 -5.50 10.35
CA LEU A 108 -8.29 -4.72 10.24
C LEU A 108 -7.17 -5.48 9.52
N GLY A 109 -7.02 -6.79 9.79
CA GLY A 109 -6.04 -7.65 9.13
C GLY A 109 -6.32 -7.83 7.63
N SER A 110 -7.57 -8.11 7.25
CA SER A 110 -7.92 -8.27 5.82
C SER A 110 -7.77 -6.98 5.03
N PHE A 111 -8.05 -5.83 5.65
CA PHE A 111 -7.77 -4.53 5.05
C PHE A 111 -6.27 -4.30 4.85
N TRP A 112 -5.45 -4.62 5.86
CA TRP A 112 -3.99 -4.55 5.73
C TRP A 112 -3.48 -5.44 4.59
N VAL A 113 -4.03 -6.64 4.42
CA VAL A 113 -3.73 -7.52 3.27
C VAL A 113 -4.09 -6.86 1.94
N LEU A 114 -5.26 -6.25 1.82
CA LEU A 114 -5.64 -5.55 0.59
C LEU A 114 -4.69 -4.40 0.28
N MET A 115 -4.35 -3.57 1.29
CA MET A 115 -3.46 -2.43 1.13
C MET A 115 -2.04 -2.84 0.78
N MET A 116 -1.53 -3.88 1.44
CA MET A 116 -0.20 -4.42 1.17
C MET A 116 -0.17 -5.35 -0.03
N HIS A 117 -1.28 -5.67 -0.69
CA HIS A 117 -1.30 -6.54 -1.88
C HIS A 117 -0.26 -6.08 -2.90
N GLN A 118 0.46 -7.04 -3.49
CA GLN A 118 1.39 -6.79 -4.58
C GLN A 118 0.96 -7.55 -5.82
N ASN A 119 0.91 -6.87 -6.95
CA ASN A 119 0.59 -7.48 -8.23
C ASN A 119 1.74 -8.40 -8.71
N LEU A 120 1.63 -8.95 -9.94
CA LEU A 120 2.64 -9.87 -10.48
C LEU A 120 4.02 -9.21 -10.70
N ALA A 121 4.10 -7.88 -10.78
CA ALA A 121 5.37 -7.14 -10.80
C ALA A 121 5.92 -6.83 -9.39
N GLY A 122 5.21 -7.21 -8.34
CA GLY A 122 5.55 -6.87 -6.96
C GLY A 122 5.14 -5.45 -6.57
N ASP A 123 4.37 -4.74 -7.38
CA ASP A 123 3.96 -3.37 -7.08
C ASP A 123 2.78 -3.37 -6.13
N THR A 124 2.81 -2.51 -5.13
CA THR A 124 1.60 -2.14 -4.36
C THR A 124 0.81 -1.07 -5.11
N ALA A 125 -0.39 -0.73 -4.63
CA ALA A 125 -1.18 0.36 -5.22
C ALA A 125 -0.41 1.70 -5.23
N LEU A 126 0.46 1.96 -4.24
CA LEU A 126 1.29 3.16 -4.19
C LEU A 126 2.39 3.17 -5.28
N HIS A 127 2.97 2.01 -5.57
CA HIS A 127 3.90 1.85 -6.70
C HIS A 127 3.20 2.09 -8.04
N VAL A 128 1.99 1.53 -8.22
CA VAL A 128 1.21 1.71 -9.44
C VAL A 128 0.83 3.18 -9.63
N ALA A 129 0.38 3.89 -8.58
CA ALA A 129 0.15 5.33 -8.64
C ALA A 129 1.43 6.09 -9.06
N ALA A 130 2.58 5.75 -8.46
CA ALA A 130 3.85 6.38 -8.75
C ALA A 130 4.30 6.18 -10.20
N ARG A 131 4.19 4.95 -10.72
CA ARG A 131 4.55 4.61 -12.11
C ARG A 131 3.70 5.38 -13.11
N HIS A 132 2.41 5.57 -12.81
CA HIS A 132 1.49 6.32 -13.67
C HIS A 132 1.57 7.83 -13.44
N GLY A 133 2.43 8.31 -12.54
CA GLY A 133 2.52 9.73 -12.19
C GLY A 133 1.25 10.29 -11.55
N SER A 134 0.41 9.43 -10.95
CA SER A 134 -0.87 9.81 -10.36
C SER A 134 -0.68 10.30 -8.93
N LEU A 135 -0.47 11.62 -8.76
CA LEU A 135 -0.38 12.23 -7.43
C LEU A 135 -1.67 12.06 -6.62
N GLN A 136 -2.82 12.21 -7.26
CA GLN A 136 -4.11 12.01 -6.60
C GLN A 136 -4.28 10.57 -6.13
N GLY A 137 -3.90 9.59 -6.96
CA GLY A 137 -3.91 8.18 -6.59
C GLY A 137 -2.98 7.89 -5.41
N ALA A 138 -1.75 8.40 -5.45
CA ALA A 138 -0.79 8.21 -4.37
C ALA A 138 -1.28 8.78 -3.04
N LYS A 139 -1.82 10.01 -3.06
CA LYS A 139 -2.43 10.64 -1.88
C LYS A 139 -3.65 9.88 -1.36
N ALA A 140 -4.56 9.46 -2.25
CA ALA A 140 -5.77 8.75 -1.86
C ALA A 140 -5.49 7.35 -1.30
N VAL A 141 -4.52 6.62 -1.87
CA VAL A 141 -4.07 5.34 -1.33
C VAL A 141 -3.39 5.51 0.03
N TYR A 142 -2.53 6.52 0.18
CA TYR A 142 -1.92 6.81 1.48
C TYR A 142 -2.98 7.20 2.52
N ARG A 143 -3.98 8.00 2.13
CA ARG A 143 -5.12 8.34 2.98
C ARG A 143 -5.90 7.10 3.40
N LEU A 144 -6.15 6.19 2.46
CA LEU A 144 -6.85 4.94 2.76
C LEU A 144 -6.11 4.14 3.84
N LEU A 145 -4.77 4.10 3.81
CA LEU A 145 -3.95 3.47 4.85
C LEU A 145 -4.06 4.17 6.22
N HIS A 146 -4.06 5.49 6.19
CA HIS A 146 -3.99 6.35 7.37
C HIS A 146 -5.36 6.58 8.02
N HIS A 147 -6.46 6.34 7.31
CA HIS A 147 -7.78 6.62 7.83
C HIS A 147 -7.99 5.88 9.15
N ASP A 148 -8.01 6.65 10.25
CA ASP A 148 -8.26 6.10 11.56
C ASP A 148 -9.70 5.61 11.57
N TRP A 149 -9.91 4.38 12.02
CA TRP A 149 -11.22 3.71 11.98
C TRP A 149 -12.17 4.25 13.06
N VAL A 150 -11.80 5.37 13.68
CA VAL A 150 -12.33 5.86 14.96
C VAL A 150 -13.35 6.99 14.80
N HIS A 151 -13.67 7.44 13.58
CA HIS A 151 -14.64 8.53 13.46
C HIS A 151 -16.10 8.05 13.56
N ASP A 152 -16.68 8.45 14.69
CA ASP A 152 -18.09 8.47 15.08
C ASP A 152 -19.06 8.77 13.93
N GLU A 153 -20.27 8.23 14.09
CA GLU A 153 -21.37 8.18 13.11
C GLU A 153 -21.91 9.54 12.61
N ASP A 154 -21.32 10.66 13.00
CA ASP A 154 -21.87 12.01 12.81
C ASP A 154 -21.06 12.92 11.87
N HIS A 155 -19.94 12.47 11.31
CA HIS A 155 -19.24 13.24 10.28
C HIS A 155 -19.85 13.01 8.89
N ASN A 156 -21.00 13.65 8.69
CA ASN A 156 -21.60 13.93 7.38
C ASN A 156 -20.83 15.00 6.59
N ASP A 157 -19.71 15.48 7.12
CA ASP A 157 -18.89 16.48 6.45
C ASP A 157 -18.18 15.83 5.27
N GLU A 158 -18.43 16.40 4.09
CA GLU A 158 -17.76 16.07 2.85
C GLU A 158 -16.27 15.91 3.12
N ASN A 159 -15.80 14.66 3.00
CA ASN A 159 -14.39 14.33 3.15
C ASN A 159 -13.55 15.35 2.36
N PRO A 160 -12.68 16.15 3.01
CA PRO A 160 -11.98 17.21 2.31
C PRO A 160 -11.20 16.64 1.12
N PRO A 161 -11.00 17.42 0.05
CA PRO A 161 -10.13 17.02 -1.05
C PRO A 161 -8.77 16.54 -0.52
N ALA A 162 -8.17 15.55 -1.17
CA ALA A 162 -6.88 14.98 -0.75
C ALA A 162 -5.74 16.02 -0.65
N ASP A 163 -5.96 17.17 -1.27
CA ASP A 163 -5.09 18.32 -1.41
C ASP A 163 -5.02 19.17 -0.13
N GLU A 164 -6.10 19.16 0.65
CA GLU A 164 -6.34 20.06 1.79
C GLU A 164 -6.06 19.39 3.15
N TRP A 165 -5.66 18.12 3.15
CA TRP A 165 -5.38 17.38 4.38
C TRP A 165 -4.02 17.73 4.98
N GLU A 166 -4.04 18.23 6.21
CA GLU A 166 -2.87 18.33 7.08
C GLU A 166 -2.79 17.08 7.97
N TRP A 167 -1.68 16.36 7.86
CA TRP A 167 -1.40 15.17 8.67
C TRP A 167 -0.75 15.60 9.99
N ASP A 168 -1.49 15.59 11.10
CA ASP A 168 -0.91 15.78 12.44
C ASP A 168 -0.37 14.43 12.94
N PHE A 169 0.94 14.22 12.76
CA PHE A 169 1.63 12.97 13.15
C PHE A 169 1.83 12.80 14.67
N LYS A 170 0.93 13.33 15.50
CA LYS A 170 0.88 13.00 16.95
C LYS A 170 0.32 11.60 17.19
N GLU A 171 0.68 10.66 16.34
CA GLU A 171 0.07 9.35 16.27
C GLU A 171 0.83 8.31 17.09
N ASP A 172 0.10 7.26 17.44
CA ASP A 172 0.65 6.04 18.03
C ASP A 172 1.76 5.48 17.11
N LEU A 173 2.81 4.97 17.74
CA LEU A 173 4.00 4.41 17.10
C LEU A 173 3.65 3.36 16.03
N ILE A 174 2.55 2.64 16.22
CA ILE A 174 2.05 1.65 15.25
C ILE A 174 1.69 2.27 13.90
N PHE A 175 1.11 3.47 13.87
CA PHE A 175 0.75 4.16 12.64
C PHE A 175 1.99 4.59 11.86
N VAL A 176 2.97 5.15 12.56
CA VAL A 176 4.27 5.51 11.98
C VAL A 176 4.91 4.29 11.32
N TYR A 177 4.93 3.14 12.01
CA TYR A 177 5.50 1.92 11.45
C TYR A 177 4.74 1.39 10.23
N LYS A 178 3.41 1.38 10.27
CA LYS A 178 2.58 1.02 9.10
C LYS A 178 2.87 1.91 7.91
N ALA A 179 2.92 3.22 8.12
CA ALA A 179 3.19 4.20 7.07
C ALA A 179 4.59 4.00 6.47
N VAL A 180 5.62 3.84 7.32
CA VAL A 180 6.99 3.59 6.84
C VAL A 180 7.07 2.30 6.04
N ILE A 181 6.49 1.20 6.52
CA ILE A 181 6.46 -0.08 5.81
C ILE A 181 5.77 0.05 4.46
N PHE A 182 4.61 0.71 4.42
CA PHE A 182 3.83 0.85 3.21
C PHE A 182 4.54 1.71 2.15
N VAL A 183 5.08 2.87 2.56
CA VAL A 183 5.77 3.80 1.67
C VAL A 183 7.10 3.25 1.19
N CYS A 184 7.83 2.52 2.05
CA CYS A 184 9.15 1.95 1.74
C CYS A 184 9.09 0.51 1.20
N ALA A 185 7.89 -0.03 1.00
CA ALA A 185 7.72 -1.35 0.40
C ALA A 185 8.48 -1.41 -0.92
N LYS A 186 9.13 -2.55 -1.19
CA LYS A 186 9.89 -2.77 -2.42
C LYS A 186 9.15 -3.72 -3.34
N ASN A 187 9.15 -3.42 -4.64
CA ASN A 187 8.67 -4.33 -5.66
C ASN A 187 9.72 -5.40 -6.04
N LYS A 188 9.43 -6.23 -7.06
CA LYS A 188 10.34 -7.32 -7.48
C LYS A 188 11.69 -6.81 -7.98
N ASP A 189 11.76 -5.57 -8.45
CA ASP A 189 12.99 -4.92 -8.91
C ASP A 189 13.75 -4.22 -7.76
N GLY A 190 13.22 -4.25 -6.53
CA GLY A 190 13.82 -3.59 -5.38
C GLY A 190 13.59 -2.09 -5.34
N LEU A 191 12.65 -1.56 -6.13
CA LEU A 191 12.27 -0.16 -6.16
C LEU A 191 11.09 0.09 -5.21
N ASP A 192 11.10 1.23 -4.51
CA ASP A 192 9.91 1.72 -3.81
C ASP A 192 9.12 2.69 -4.70
N ALA A 193 7.96 3.14 -4.21
CA ALA A 193 7.12 4.07 -4.92
C ALA A 193 7.82 5.43 -5.21
N ALA A 194 8.69 5.90 -4.31
CA ALA A 194 9.43 7.15 -4.53
C ALA A 194 10.43 7.02 -5.69
N ALA A 195 11.14 5.88 -5.79
CA ALA A 195 12.02 5.57 -6.91
C ALA A 195 11.24 5.46 -8.23
N LEU A 196 10.07 4.83 -8.24
CA LEU A 196 9.22 4.79 -9.44
C LEU A 196 8.69 6.18 -9.84
N ALA A 197 8.41 7.05 -8.88
CA ALA A 197 8.03 8.43 -9.17
C ALA A 197 9.18 9.19 -9.88
N GLN A 198 10.43 8.92 -9.51
CA GLN A 198 11.61 9.47 -10.20
C GLN A 198 11.69 8.99 -11.66
N GLU A 199 11.39 7.71 -11.92
CA GLU A 199 11.35 7.17 -13.29
C GLU A 199 10.26 7.83 -14.14
N SER A 200 9.10 8.14 -13.54
CA SER A 200 8.01 8.88 -14.20
C SER A 200 8.35 10.35 -14.48
N ARG A 201 9.43 10.88 -13.91
CA ARG A 201 9.86 12.29 -13.97
C ARG A 201 8.80 13.29 -13.50
N ASN A 202 7.89 12.85 -12.63
CA ASN A 202 6.87 13.71 -12.03
C ASN A 202 7.43 14.42 -10.79
N ASN A 203 8.00 15.61 -10.97
CA ASN A 203 8.63 16.39 -9.89
C ASN A 203 7.69 16.69 -8.71
N VAL A 204 6.39 16.85 -8.96
CA VAL A 204 5.41 17.12 -7.89
C VAL A 204 5.23 15.89 -7.02
N LEU A 205 5.15 14.71 -7.65
CA LEU A 205 5.02 13.44 -6.95
C LEU A 205 6.30 13.05 -6.20
N ILE A 206 7.46 13.27 -6.80
CA ILE A 206 8.77 13.08 -6.15
C ILE A 206 8.84 13.92 -4.88
N LYS A 207 8.56 15.22 -4.99
CA LYS A 207 8.55 16.12 -3.85
C LYS A 207 7.56 15.68 -2.77
N TRP A 208 6.37 15.23 -3.16
CA TRP A 208 5.38 14.74 -2.21
C TRP A 208 5.88 13.53 -1.43
N PHE A 209 6.56 12.57 -2.07
CA PHE A 209 7.17 11.44 -1.36
C PHE A 209 8.31 11.86 -0.44
N GLU A 210 9.16 12.81 -0.85
CA GLU A 210 10.22 13.37 -0.01
C GLU A 210 9.66 14.05 1.24
N ASP A 211 8.66 14.92 1.06
CA ASP A 211 7.98 15.62 2.14
C ASP A 211 7.28 14.63 3.09
N LEU A 212 6.65 13.59 2.54
CA LEU A 212 6.01 12.54 3.32
C LEU A 212 7.02 11.75 4.17
N LEU A 213 8.11 11.29 3.55
CA LEU A 213 9.17 10.54 4.24
C LEU A 213 9.84 11.37 5.33
N GLN A 214 10.07 12.67 5.07
CA GLN A 214 10.64 13.58 6.06
C GLN A 214 9.72 13.78 7.28
N LYS A 215 8.41 13.64 7.09
CA LYS A 215 7.43 13.72 8.18
C LYS A 215 7.33 12.42 8.99
N ILE A 216 7.22 11.26 8.31
CA ILE A 216 7.01 9.97 9.00
C ILE A 216 8.30 9.35 9.55
N ASP A 217 9.45 9.68 8.96
CA ASP A 217 10.76 9.17 9.37
C ASP A 217 11.83 10.26 9.25
N PRO A 218 11.75 11.31 10.09
CA PRO A 218 12.64 12.46 10.02
C PRO A 218 14.11 12.09 10.27
N ASP A 219 14.35 11.05 11.06
CA ASP A 219 15.69 10.55 11.42
C ASP A 219 16.28 9.62 10.37
N GLY A 220 15.52 9.23 9.34
CA GLY A 220 15.99 8.32 8.30
C GLY A 220 16.21 6.88 8.74
N LYS A 221 15.52 6.43 9.80
CA LYS A 221 15.63 5.08 10.38
C LYS A 221 15.15 4.00 9.43
N ARG A 222 14.37 4.33 8.39
CA ARG A 222 13.97 3.39 7.34
C ARG A 222 15.14 2.74 6.60
N ASN A 223 16.34 3.32 6.67
CA ASN A 223 17.55 2.75 6.08
C ASN A 223 18.24 1.71 6.98
N ASP A 224 17.76 1.51 8.21
CA ASP A 224 18.21 0.47 9.13
C ASP A 224 17.31 -0.77 9.00
N ASP A 225 17.86 -1.87 8.50
CA ASP A 225 17.16 -3.15 8.35
C ASP A 225 16.56 -3.65 9.66
N SER A 226 17.20 -3.39 10.80
CA SER A 226 16.73 -3.82 12.12
C SER A 226 15.48 -3.05 12.52
N TYR A 227 15.45 -1.75 12.23
CA TYR A 227 14.29 -0.89 12.44
C TYR A 227 13.11 -1.34 11.58
N ILE A 228 13.31 -1.59 10.28
CA ILE A 228 12.26 -2.07 9.38
C ILE A 228 11.73 -3.44 9.82
N LYS A 229 12.60 -4.36 10.25
CA LYS A 229 12.17 -5.66 10.78
C LYS A 229 11.35 -5.53 12.07
N GLY A 230 11.78 -4.66 12.98
CA GLY A 230 11.04 -4.38 14.22
C GLY A 230 9.67 -3.76 13.94
N ALA A 231 9.61 -2.79 13.03
CA ALA A 231 8.37 -2.19 12.56
C ALA A 231 7.42 -3.26 11.99
N TRP A 232 7.91 -4.14 11.11
CA TRP A 232 7.14 -5.24 10.54
C TRP A 232 6.58 -6.17 11.62
N ALA A 233 7.40 -6.57 12.58
CA ALA A 233 6.96 -7.45 13.67
C ALA A 233 5.81 -6.82 14.47
N MET A 234 5.93 -5.54 14.83
CA MET A 234 4.89 -4.83 15.58
C MET A 234 3.60 -4.67 14.77
N VAL A 235 3.70 -4.36 13.48
CA VAL A 235 2.52 -4.24 12.60
C VAL A 235 1.80 -5.57 12.44
N LEU A 236 2.55 -6.66 12.22
CA LEU A 236 1.96 -7.99 12.11
C LEU A 236 1.28 -8.41 13.42
N GLU A 237 1.93 -8.20 14.57
CA GLU A 237 1.34 -8.47 15.89
C GLU A 237 0.05 -7.68 16.13
N TYR A 238 0.05 -6.38 15.80
CA TYR A 238 -1.13 -5.53 15.94
C TYR A 238 -2.34 -6.07 15.16
N TYR A 239 -2.10 -6.51 13.91
CA TYR A 239 -3.13 -7.09 13.04
C TYR A 239 -3.42 -8.57 13.31
N GLY A 240 -2.79 -9.18 14.31
CA GLY A 240 -3.02 -10.58 14.68
C GLY A 240 -2.40 -11.59 13.72
N TYR A 241 -1.43 -11.18 12.91
CA TYR A 241 -0.58 -12.09 12.15
C TYR A 241 0.55 -12.59 13.05
N TYR A 242 0.55 -13.88 13.39
CA TYR A 242 1.67 -14.46 14.11
C TYR A 242 2.83 -14.72 13.13
N ILE A 243 4.02 -14.21 13.47
CA ILE A 243 5.25 -14.37 12.68
C ILE A 243 5.56 -15.84 12.37
N ASN A 244 5.15 -16.76 13.25
CA ASN A 244 5.35 -18.20 13.08
C ASN A 244 4.56 -18.80 11.89
N ASP A 245 3.48 -18.16 11.44
CA ASP A 245 2.70 -18.60 10.27
C ASP A 245 3.27 -18.05 8.95
N ILE A 246 4.24 -17.15 9.03
CA ILE A 246 4.84 -16.47 7.88
C ILE A 246 6.24 -17.04 7.64
N VAL A 247 7.04 -17.31 8.68
CA VAL A 247 8.47 -17.69 8.58
C VAL A 247 8.73 -19.20 8.38
N SER A 248 7.72 -20.00 7.99
CA SER A 248 7.91 -21.42 7.66
C SER A 248 8.27 -21.66 6.19
#